data_AF-A0A9E3D8Q1-F1
#
_entry.id   AF-A0A9E3D8Q1-F1
#
_cell.length_a   1.000
_cell.length_b   1.000
_cell.length_c   1.000
_cell.angle_alpha   90.00
_cell.angle_beta   90.00
_cell.angle_gamma   90.00
#
_symmetry.space_group_name_H-M   'P 1'
#
loop_
_entity.id
_entity.type
_entity.pdbx_description
1 polymer ?
#
loop_
_entity_poly.entity_id
_entity_poly.type
_entity_poly.pdbx_seq_one_letter_code
_entity_poly.pdbx_strand_id
1 'polypeptide(L)'
;TQADQQVKDSQEQQLKLQAQVADANRKYHDLERQLESVRDRLTGLRVDPTKPIVEQPDGHIVRMAGGNVCFIDLGYGDQISPGLTFEVYDKAEGIPPIGDPTNNDNLPRGVASIEVTHVGATSSECRIINLTPGQAISEGDPVANLVYDKNTKYQFMVFGNFDLARTGKANPQDAEIVKRLITQWGGTIAKDVNVNTDFVVLGAEPQIPEYTKDELNDPVNKAKFDQATADAAAYDDIKGKAKDLHIPILNQNRFLYFVGYYEQAQH
;
A
#
# COMPACT_ATOMS: atom_id res chain seq x y z
N THR A 1 -48.24 32.60 -33.84
CA THR A 1 -47.50 31.89 -34.89
C THR A 1 -47.05 30.55 -34.33
N GLN A 2 -46.97 29.45 -35.10
CA GLN A 2 -46.39 28.18 -34.60
C GLN A 2 -45.00 28.38 -33.97
N ALA A 3 -44.25 29.37 -34.48
CA ALA A 3 -42.97 29.82 -33.91
C ALA A 3 -43.08 30.35 -32.46
N ASP A 4 -44.14 31.07 -32.09
CA ASP A 4 -44.29 31.61 -30.72
C ASP A 4 -44.59 30.50 -29.71
N GLN A 5 -45.33 29.46 -30.14
CA GLN A 5 -45.61 28.29 -29.31
C GLN A 5 -44.32 27.48 -29.12
N GLN A 6 -43.55 27.26 -30.19
CA GLN A 6 -42.28 26.55 -30.14
C GLN A 6 -41.22 27.27 -29.27
N VAL A 7 -41.19 28.61 -29.28
CA VAL A 7 -40.31 29.41 -28.41
C VAL A 7 -40.73 29.27 -26.95
N LYS A 8 -42.03 29.28 -26.64
CA LYS A 8 -42.54 29.07 -25.28
C LYS A 8 -42.22 27.66 -24.76
N ASP A 9 -42.49 26.64 -25.56
CA ASP A 9 -42.23 25.25 -25.19
C ASP A 9 -40.72 25.02 -24.97
N SER A 10 -39.87 25.65 -25.79
CA SER A 10 -38.40 25.60 -25.62
C SER A 10 -37.93 26.33 -24.35
N GLN A 11 -38.51 27.48 -24.02
CA GLN A 11 -38.22 28.20 -22.77
C GLN A 11 -38.64 27.41 -21.54
N GLU A 12 -39.82 26.79 -21.55
CA GLU A 12 -40.28 25.93 -20.46
C GLU A 12 -39.36 24.70 -20.29
N GLN A 13 -38.91 24.10 -21.40
CA GLN A 13 -37.98 22.98 -21.37
C GLN A 13 -36.60 23.39 -20.81
N GLN A 14 -36.08 24.58 -21.17
CA GLN A 14 -34.83 25.10 -20.61
C GLN A 14 -34.94 25.36 -19.10
N LEU A 15 -36.05 25.95 -18.64
CA LEU A 15 -36.30 26.18 -17.22
C LEU A 15 -36.36 24.86 -16.44
N LYS A 16 -37.02 23.84 -17.02
CA LYS A 16 -37.10 22.51 -16.41
C LYS A 16 -35.73 21.82 -16.34
N LEU A 17 -34.92 21.92 -17.38
CA LEU A 17 -33.55 21.40 -17.38
C LEU A 17 -32.67 22.11 -16.35
N GLN A 18 -32.74 23.45 -16.27
CA GLN A 18 -32.00 24.21 -15.26
C GLN A 18 -32.39 23.83 -13.84
N ALA A 19 -33.69 23.64 -13.59
CA ALA A 19 -34.18 23.15 -12.30
C ALA A 19 -33.65 21.74 -11.97
N GLN A 20 -33.60 20.84 -12.96
CA GLN A 20 -33.05 19.49 -12.80
C GLN A 20 -31.54 19.51 -12.53
N VAL A 21 -30.77 20.34 -13.24
CA VAL A 21 -29.32 20.49 -12.99
C VAL A 21 -29.07 21.05 -11.59
N ALA A 22 -29.86 22.05 -11.17
CA ALA A 22 -29.74 22.60 -9.82
C ALA A 22 -30.07 21.57 -8.73
N ASP A 23 -31.11 20.75 -8.94
CA ASP A 23 -31.48 19.66 -8.01
C ASP A 23 -30.42 18.56 -7.98
N ALA A 24 -29.89 18.17 -9.14
CA ALA A 24 -28.80 17.20 -9.25
C ALA A 24 -27.53 17.69 -8.55
N ASN A 25 -27.15 18.96 -8.72
CA ASN A 25 -25.99 19.54 -8.04
C ASN A 25 -26.18 19.60 -6.53
N ARG A 26 -27.38 19.93 -6.03
CA ARG A 26 -27.67 19.87 -4.59
C ARG A 26 -27.55 18.46 -4.04
N LYS A 27 -28.09 17.48 -4.74
CA LYS A 27 -27.98 16.06 -4.37
C LYS A 27 -26.53 15.60 -4.39
N TYR A 28 -25.75 16.01 -5.39
CA TYR A 28 -24.32 15.71 -5.48
C TYR A 28 -23.57 16.23 -4.25
N HIS A 29 -23.75 17.51 -3.90
CA HIS A 29 -23.12 18.08 -2.71
C HIS A 29 -23.61 17.46 -1.40
N ASP A 30 -24.88 17.07 -1.32
CA ASP A 30 -25.38 16.37 -0.14
C ASP A 30 -24.77 14.97 0.00
N LEU A 31 -24.66 14.25 -1.12
CA LEU A 31 -24.02 12.95 -1.18
C LEU A 31 -22.52 13.05 -0.87
N GLU A 32 -21.82 14.08 -1.36
CA GLU A 32 -20.43 14.38 -1.01
C GLU A 32 -20.28 14.58 0.51
N ARG A 33 -21.14 15.39 1.14
CA ARG A 33 -21.10 15.61 2.60
C ARG A 33 -21.41 14.34 3.39
N GLN A 34 -22.38 13.54 2.94
CA GLN A 34 -22.69 12.27 3.58
C GLN A 34 -21.52 11.28 3.45
N LEU A 35 -20.91 11.21 2.26
CA LEU A 35 -19.77 10.35 1.97
C LEU A 35 -18.55 10.77 2.79
N GLU A 36 -18.33 12.07 2.96
CA GLU A 36 -17.30 12.60 3.86
C GLU A 36 -17.59 12.25 5.32
N SER A 37 -18.84 12.40 5.79
CA SER A 37 -19.20 12.02 7.17
C SER A 37 -19.06 10.51 7.43
N VAL A 38 -19.28 9.69 6.41
CA VAL A 38 -19.10 8.23 6.47
C VAL A 38 -17.61 7.90 6.44
N ARG A 39 -16.82 8.58 5.62
CA ARG A 39 -15.35 8.49 5.61
C ARG A 39 -14.78 8.85 6.97
N ASP A 40 -15.16 9.98 7.56
CA ASP A 40 -14.73 10.43 8.88
C ASP A 40 -15.04 9.40 9.98
N ARG A 41 -16.21 8.78 9.93
CA ARG A 41 -16.59 7.69 10.85
C ARG A 41 -15.78 6.42 10.60
N LEU A 42 -15.38 6.17 9.36
CA LEU A 42 -14.54 5.04 8.97
C LEU A 42 -13.06 5.28 9.32
N THR A 43 -12.59 6.53 9.40
CA THR A 43 -11.23 6.88 9.83
C THR A 43 -10.93 6.39 11.25
N GLY A 44 -11.94 6.30 12.12
CA GLY A 44 -11.80 5.70 13.46
C GLY A 44 -11.73 4.16 13.48
N LEU A 45 -11.99 3.50 12.35
CA LEU A 45 -11.94 2.04 12.17
C LEU A 45 -10.80 1.59 11.23
N ARG A 46 -10.17 2.53 10.52
CA ARG A 46 -9.07 2.26 9.59
C ARG A 46 -7.71 2.38 10.28
N VAL A 47 -6.72 1.73 9.69
CA VAL A 47 -5.31 1.92 10.05
C VAL A 47 -4.94 3.37 9.76
N ASP A 48 -4.72 4.17 10.80
CA ASP A 48 -4.31 5.56 10.68
C ASP A 48 -2.83 5.62 10.24
N PRO A 49 -2.51 6.16 9.04
CA PRO A 49 -1.14 6.20 8.52
C PRO A 49 -0.19 7.08 9.35
N THR A 50 -0.72 7.97 10.18
CA THR A 50 0.05 8.87 11.05
C THR A 50 0.37 8.23 12.41
N LYS A 51 -0.32 7.14 12.75
CA LYS A 51 -0.04 6.29 13.90
C LYS A 51 0.81 5.09 13.46
N PRO A 52 1.44 4.36 14.41
CA PRO A 52 2.01 3.06 14.10
C PRO A 52 0.96 2.20 13.40
N ILE A 53 1.29 1.65 12.22
CA ILE A 53 0.42 0.72 11.48
C ILE A 53 -0.02 -0.44 12.37
N VAL A 54 0.91 -0.81 13.23
CA VAL A 54 0.85 -1.90 14.18
C VAL A 54 0.90 -1.24 15.56
N GLU A 55 -0.24 -0.72 16.05
CA GLU A 55 -0.34 -0.18 17.42
C GLU A 55 0.00 -1.24 18.47
N GLN A 56 -0.21 -2.52 18.12
CA GLN A 56 0.18 -3.68 18.92
C GLN A 56 1.03 -4.60 18.06
N PRO A 57 2.25 -4.95 18.49
CA PRO A 57 3.09 -5.90 17.77
C PRO A 57 2.33 -7.21 17.53
N ASP A 58 2.61 -7.83 16.38
CA ASP A 58 1.98 -9.10 16.01
C ASP A 58 2.35 -10.20 17.02
N GLY A 59 3.59 -10.16 17.50
CA GLY A 59 4.10 -10.98 18.58
C GLY A 59 5.38 -10.41 19.17
N HIS A 60 6.04 -11.21 20.01
CA HIS A 60 7.30 -10.90 20.66
C HIS A 60 8.25 -12.08 20.61
N ILE A 61 9.53 -11.77 20.68
CA ILE A 61 10.56 -12.79 20.90
C ILE A 61 10.46 -13.30 22.33
N VAL A 62 10.19 -14.59 22.50
CA VAL A 62 10.05 -15.23 23.81
C VAL A 62 11.29 -16.01 24.22
N ARG A 63 12.18 -16.35 23.28
CA ARG A 63 13.40 -17.10 23.60
C ARG A 63 14.47 -16.95 22.54
N MET A 64 15.70 -16.77 22.98
CA MET A 64 16.89 -16.89 22.14
C MET A 64 17.53 -18.27 22.33
N ALA A 65 17.59 -19.09 21.27
CA ALA A 65 18.12 -20.45 21.35
C ALA A 65 19.63 -20.54 21.06
N GLY A 66 20.28 -19.40 20.81
CA GLY A 66 21.68 -19.30 20.40
C GLY A 66 21.86 -19.49 18.88
N GLY A 67 23.00 -19.02 18.37
CA GLY A 67 23.23 -18.94 16.92
C GLY A 67 22.24 -17.99 16.24
N ASN A 68 21.72 -18.37 15.08
CA ASN A 68 20.75 -17.58 14.31
C ASN A 68 19.30 -18.05 14.53
N VAL A 69 18.96 -18.55 15.72
CA VAL A 69 17.63 -19.11 16.02
C VAL A 69 16.97 -18.40 17.20
N CYS A 70 15.73 -17.98 17.01
CA CYS A 70 14.88 -17.39 18.03
C CYS A 70 13.46 -18.00 17.98
N PHE A 71 12.66 -17.73 19.01
CA PHE A 71 11.27 -18.16 19.09
C PHE A 71 10.37 -16.96 19.32
N ILE A 72 9.23 -16.94 18.64
CA ILE A 72 8.17 -15.93 18.82
C ILE A 72 6.92 -16.57 19.42
N ASP A 73 6.10 -15.77 20.11
CA ASP A 73 4.83 -16.18 20.76
C ASP A 73 3.65 -16.35 19.79
N LEU A 74 3.93 -16.74 18.54
CA LEU A 74 2.93 -17.06 17.53
C LEU A 74 2.96 -18.56 17.20
N GLY A 75 1.82 -19.23 17.18
CA GLY A 75 1.68 -20.66 16.91
C GLY A 75 0.57 -20.99 15.90
N TYR A 76 0.21 -22.27 15.81
CA TYR A 76 -0.81 -22.76 14.85
C TYR A 76 -2.16 -22.02 14.90
N GLY A 77 -2.54 -21.50 16.08
CA GLY A 77 -3.79 -20.73 16.25
C GLY A 77 -3.75 -19.33 15.65
N ASP A 78 -2.55 -18.80 15.37
CA ASP A 78 -2.34 -17.40 14.98
C ASP A 78 -2.24 -17.23 13.46
N GLN A 79 -2.56 -18.25 12.66
CA GLN A 79 -2.52 -18.18 11.19
C GLN A 79 -1.11 -17.89 10.60
N ILE A 80 -0.06 -18.28 11.32
CA ILE A 80 1.34 -18.21 10.87
C ILE A 80 1.73 -19.44 10.05
N SER A 81 2.63 -19.27 9.08
CA SER A 81 3.15 -20.35 8.24
C SER A 81 4.66 -20.28 8.06
N PRO A 82 5.36 -21.41 7.83
CA PRO A 82 6.77 -21.38 7.44
C PRO A 82 7.02 -20.49 6.22
N GLY A 83 8.13 -19.76 6.23
CA GLY A 83 8.50 -18.76 5.22
C GLY A 83 7.82 -17.40 5.38
N LEU A 84 6.95 -17.20 6.38
CA LEU A 84 6.53 -15.85 6.79
C LEU A 84 7.72 -15.14 7.44
N THR A 85 7.98 -13.92 7.00
CA THR A 85 9.04 -13.07 7.55
C THR A 85 8.46 -12.02 8.48
N PHE A 86 9.21 -11.61 9.49
CA PHE A 86 8.87 -10.50 10.37
C PHE A 86 10.06 -9.58 10.52
N GLU A 87 9.79 -8.29 10.65
CA GLU A 87 10.78 -7.33 11.12
C GLU A 87 10.72 -7.28 12.65
N VAL A 88 11.90 -7.30 13.29
CA VAL A 88 12.07 -7.20 14.74
C VAL A 88 12.43 -5.76 15.07
N TYR A 89 11.76 -5.18 16.05
CA TYR A 89 12.00 -3.82 16.51
C TYR A 89 12.53 -3.80 17.93
N ASP A 90 13.28 -2.75 18.27
CA ASP A 90 13.72 -2.54 19.65
C ASP A 90 12.50 -2.21 20.53
N LYS A 91 12.37 -2.86 21.68
CA LYS A 91 11.21 -2.65 22.58
C LYS A 91 11.14 -1.25 23.21
N ALA A 92 12.23 -0.50 23.27
CA ALA A 92 12.25 0.88 23.76
C ALA A 92 11.86 1.88 22.66
N GLU A 93 12.23 1.60 21.41
CA GLU A 93 11.86 2.45 20.26
C GLU A 93 10.46 2.11 19.71
N GLY A 94 10.08 0.84 19.74
CA GLY A 94 8.81 0.33 19.22
C GLY A 94 8.76 0.27 17.69
N ILE A 95 7.55 0.03 17.17
CA ILE A 95 7.31 -0.04 15.72
C ILE A 95 7.09 1.39 15.20
N PRO A 96 7.89 1.86 14.22
CA PRO A 96 7.73 3.20 13.67
C PRO A 96 6.43 3.31 12.83
N PRO A 97 5.87 4.53 12.67
CA PRO A 97 4.75 4.78 11.75
C PRO A 97 5.12 4.50 10.29
N ILE A 98 4.12 4.44 9.40
CA ILE A 98 4.36 4.25 7.95
C ILE A 98 5.43 5.22 7.49
N GLY A 99 5.29 6.52 7.82
CA GLY A 99 6.13 7.59 7.30
C GLY A 99 5.76 8.01 5.87
N ASP A 100 6.56 8.90 5.30
CA ASP A 100 6.32 9.48 3.97
C ASP A 100 6.78 8.52 2.85
N PRO A 101 5.89 8.05 1.96
CA PRO A 101 6.28 7.18 0.84
C PRO A 101 7.15 7.87 -0.22
N THR A 102 7.25 9.20 -0.21
CA THR A 102 8.12 9.94 -1.14
C THR A 102 9.56 10.06 -0.65
N ASN A 103 9.82 9.71 0.61
CA ASN A 103 11.13 9.84 1.23
C ASN A 103 11.66 8.45 1.68
N ASN A 104 12.90 8.14 1.29
CA ASN A 104 13.60 6.89 1.65
C ASN A 104 14.72 7.07 2.69
N ASP A 105 14.94 8.28 3.19
CA ASP A 105 15.96 8.58 4.20
C ASP A 105 15.56 7.97 5.55
N ASN A 106 14.26 8.04 5.87
CA ASN A 106 13.66 7.53 7.11
C ASN A 106 12.79 6.30 6.84
N LEU A 107 13.44 5.20 6.48
CA LEU A 107 12.80 3.89 6.36
C LEU A 107 12.59 3.29 7.77
N PRO A 108 11.52 2.49 7.96
CA PRO A 108 11.13 1.91 9.25
C PRO A 108 12.04 0.72 9.60
N ARG A 109 13.34 0.97 9.77
CA ARG A 109 14.35 -0.07 9.97
C ARG A 109 14.15 -0.74 11.32
N GLY A 110 14.06 -2.06 11.32
CA GLY A 110 14.15 -2.85 12.54
C GLY A 110 15.59 -3.10 12.96
N VAL A 111 15.72 -3.77 14.10
CA VAL A 111 17.00 -4.29 14.60
C VAL A 111 17.41 -5.57 13.88
N ALA A 112 16.44 -6.33 13.36
CA ALA A 112 16.67 -7.58 12.65
C ALA A 112 15.46 -7.98 11.79
N SER A 113 15.65 -8.94 10.90
CA SER A 113 14.57 -9.63 10.20
C SER A 113 14.66 -11.13 10.50
N ILE A 114 13.52 -11.77 10.69
CA ILE A 114 13.40 -13.20 11.01
C ILE A 114 12.46 -13.90 10.03
N GLU A 115 12.71 -15.19 9.78
CA GLU A 115 11.86 -16.05 8.95
C GLU A 115 11.39 -17.24 9.77
N VAL A 116 10.09 -17.51 9.74
CA VAL A 116 9.49 -18.67 10.42
C VAL A 116 9.96 -19.96 9.73
N THR A 117 10.63 -20.84 10.48
CA THR A 117 11.10 -22.14 9.96
C THR A 117 10.18 -23.28 10.39
N HIS A 118 9.62 -23.21 11.59
CA HIS A 118 8.70 -24.23 12.12
C HIS A 118 7.63 -23.60 13.01
N VAL A 119 6.38 -24.02 12.84
CA VAL A 119 5.25 -23.55 13.63
C VAL A 119 4.89 -24.58 14.68
N GLY A 120 4.93 -24.20 15.95
CA GLY A 120 4.51 -25.03 17.08
C GLY A 120 3.10 -24.68 17.56
N ALA A 121 2.69 -25.27 18.69
CA ALA A 121 1.36 -25.08 19.26
C ALA A 121 1.10 -23.64 19.72
N THR A 122 2.06 -23.05 20.45
CA THR A 122 1.96 -21.71 21.06
C THR A 122 3.17 -20.83 20.78
N SER A 123 4.13 -21.33 20.01
CA SER A 123 5.33 -20.60 19.62
C SER A 123 5.88 -21.16 18.32
N SER A 124 6.63 -20.33 17.59
CA SER A 124 7.25 -20.69 16.32
C SER A 124 8.75 -20.49 16.39
N GLU A 125 9.48 -21.45 15.84
CA GLU A 125 10.92 -21.33 15.61
C GLU A 125 11.15 -20.44 14.39
N CYS A 126 12.06 -19.49 14.55
CA CYS A 126 12.43 -18.55 13.51
C CYS A 126 13.94 -18.51 13.34
N ARG A 127 14.37 -18.38 12.07
CA ARG A 127 15.76 -18.10 11.71
C ARG A 127 15.96 -16.60 11.59
N ILE A 128 17.02 -16.08 12.19
CA ILE A 128 17.50 -14.71 11.97
C ILE A 128 18.14 -14.67 10.58
N ILE A 129 17.50 -13.97 9.66
CA ILE A 129 17.92 -13.82 8.25
C ILE A 129 18.74 -12.55 8.05
N ASN A 130 18.54 -11.54 8.90
CA ASN A 130 19.32 -10.31 8.93
C ASN A 130 19.43 -9.76 10.35
N LEU A 131 20.57 -9.16 10.68
CA LEU A 131 20.79 -8.41 11.92
C LEU A 131 21.44 -7.08 11.56
N THR A 132 20.82 -5.96 11.94
CA THR A 132 21.34 -4.63 11.68
C THR A 132 22.70 -4.45 12.40
N PRO A 133 23.76 -3.97 11.72
CA PRO A 133 25.07 -3.83 12.32
C PRO A 133 25.06 -2.99 13.61
N GLY A 134 25.61 -3.54 14.69
CA GLY A 134 25.66 -2.87 16.00
C GLY A 134 24.39 -3.00 16.84
N GLN A 135 23.33 -3.62 16.32
CA GLN A 135 22.12 -3.95 17.07
C GLN A 135 22.17 -5.37 17.62
N ALA A 136 21.35 -5.64 18.64
CA ALA A 136 21.20 -6.96 19.23
C ALA A 136 19.71 -7.25 19.45
N ILE A 137 19.34 -8.52 19.34
CA ILE A 137 17.98 -8.99 19.58
C ILE A 137 17.89 -9.52 21.01
N SER A 138 16.79 -9.22 21.69
CA SER A 138 16.49 -9.61 23.05
C SER A 138 15.10 -10.22 23.19
N GLU A 139 14.90 -10.95 24.28
CA GLU A 139 13.54 -11.37 24.68
C GLU A 139 12.68 -10.13 25.01
N GLY A 140 11.42 -10.19 24.59
CA GLY A 140 10.45 -9.12 24.65
C GLY A 140 10.51 -8.13 23.48
N ASP A 141 11.43 -8.30 22.53
CA ASP A 141 11.47 -7.43 21.35
C ASP A 141 10.23 -7.70 20.47
N PRO A 142 9.48 -6.66 20.10
CA PRO A 142 8.31 -6.78 19.24
C PRO A 142 8.68 -7.22 17.83
N VAL A 143 7.82 -8.05 17.24
CA VAL A 143 7.89 -8.43 15.82
C VAL A 143 6.64 -7.97 15.09
N ALA A 144 6.80 -7.56 13.83
CA ALA A 144 5.67 -7.15 13.01
C ALA A 144 5.83 -7.50 11.53
N ASN A 145 4.71 -7.75 10.87
CA ASN A 145 4.58 -7.84 9.42
C ASN A 145 3.29 -7.16 8.97
N LEU A 146 3.41 -6.09 8.18
CA LEU A 146 2.29 -5.28 7.69
C LEU A 146 1.19 -6.06 6.93
N VAL A 147 1.56 -7.14 6.24
CA VAL A 147 0.60 -7.94 5.48
C VAL A 147 -0.18 -8.89 6.38
N TYR A 148 0.44 -9.32 7.47
CA TYR A 148 -0.11 -10.32 8.37
C TYR A 148 -0.92 -9.65 9.49
N ASP A 149 -2.06 -10.25 9.79
CA ASP A 149 -2.79 -10.05 11.04
C ASP A 149 -3.51 -11.36 11.34
N LYS A 150 -3.54 -11.76 12.62
CA LYS A 150 -4.15 -13.02 13.04
C LYS A 150 -5.68 -13.02 12.92
N ASN A 151 -6.31 -11.85 12.90
CA ASN A 151 -7.76 -11.66 12.91
C ASN A 151 -8.31 -11.11 11.58
N THR A 152 -7.46 -10.48 10.78
CA THR A 152 -7.84 -9.66 9.64
C THR A 152 -7.06 -10.04 8.40
N LYS A 153 -7.70 -9.94 7.24
CA LYS A 153 -7.05 -10.12 5.93
C LYS A 153 -7.07 -8.78 5.22
N TYR A 154 -5.94 -8.09 5.24
CA TYR A 154 -5.82 -6.78 4.61
C TYR A 154 -5.94 -6.87 3.09
N GLN A 155 -6.57 -5.86 2.50
CA GLN A 155 -6.73 -5.71 1.07
C GLN A 155 -5.79 -4.63 0.52
N PHE A 156 -4.93 -5.04 -0.39
CA PHE A 156 -3.90 -4.20 -0.99
C PHE A 156 -4.24 -3.87 -2.45
N MET A 157 -4.03 -2.62 -2.85
CA MET A 157 -3.90 -2.26 -4.26
C MET A 157 -2.42 -2.15 -4.63
N VAL A 158 -1.96 -2.89 -5.63
CA VAL A 158 -0.57 -2.83 -6.11
C VAL A 158 -0.56 -2.25 -7.51
N PHE A 159 0.17 -1.14 -7.71
CA PHE A 159 0.21 -0.46 -9.00
C PHE A 159 1.60 0.07 -9.35
N GLY A 160 1.95 0.04 -10.63
CA GLY A 160 3.21 0.54 -11.17
C GLY A 160 4.28 -0.54 -11.33
N ASN A 161 5.45 -0.11 -11.82
CA ASN A 161 6.61 -0.97 -12.04
C ASN A 161 7.52 -0.95 -10.81
N PHE A 162 8.12 -2.09 -10.47
CA PHE A 162 8.97 -2.24 -9.30
C PHE A 162 10.40 -2.63 -9.74
N ASP A 163 11.39 -2.27 -8.94
CA ASP A 163 12.81 -2.61 -9.14
C ASP A 163 13.31 -3.37 -7.92
N LEU A 164 12.79 -4.58 -7.69
CA LEU A 164 13.09 -5.36 -6.50
C LEU A 164 14.56 -5.76 -6.45
N ALA A 165 15.15 -6.03 -7.62
CA ALA A 165 16.57 -6.33 -7.77
C ALA A 165 17.49 -5.09 -7.72
N ARG A 166 16.93 -3.87 -7.53
CA ARG A 166 17.66 -2.61 -7.39
C ARG A 166 18.66 -2.33 -8.52
N THR A 167 18.23 -2.66 -9.73
CA THR A 167 19.01 -2.47 -10.96
C THR A 167 19.00 -1.02 -11.45
N GLY A 168 18.19 -0.16 -10.82
CA GLY A 168 17.83 1.16 -11.31
C GLY A 168 16.74 1.13 -12.39
N LYS A 169 16.17 -0.03 -12.69
CA LYS A 169 15.19 -0.22 -13.78
C LYS A 169 13.96 -0.96 -13.30
N ALA A 170 12.93 -0.19 -12.98
CA ALA A 170 11.63 -0.74 -12.63
C ALA A 170 10.99 -1.48 -13.81
N ASN A 171 10.38 -2.63 -13.52
CA ASN A 171 9.72 -3.50 -14.48
C ASN A 171 8.37 -4.03 -13.94
N PRO A 172 7.46 -4.48 -14.83
CA PRO A 172 6.15 -4.97 -14.42
C PRO A 172 6.19 -6.38 -13.80
N GLN A 173 7.22 -7.20 -14.06
CA GLN A 173 7.32 -8.54 -13.49
C GLN A 173 7.52 -8.50 -11.97
N ASP A 174 8.27 -7.52 -11.48
CA ASP A 174 8.48 -7.31 -10.05
C ASP A 174 7.18 -6.94 -9.31
N ALA A 175 6.21 -6.33 -9.99
CA ALA A 175 4.89 -6.08 -9.42
C ALA A 175 4.17 -7.40 -9.05
N GLU A 176 4.34 -8.45 -9.86
CA GLU A 176 3.76 -9.77 -9.57
C GLU A 176 4.44 -10.45 -8.38
N ILE A 177 5.71 -10.17 -8.14
CA ILE A 177 6.42 -10.63 -6.93
C ILE A 177 5.84 -9.94 -5.69
N VAL A 178 5.64 -8.62 -5.73
CA VAL A 178 4.98 -7.87 -4.63
C VAL A 178 3.60 -8.44 -4.34
N LYS A 179 2.76 -8.65 -5.37
CA LYS A 179 1.43 -9.26 -5.21
C LYS A 179 1.52 -10.66 -4.61
N ARG A 180 2.48 -11.47 -5.06
CA ARG A 180 2.69 -12.82 -4.52
C ARG A 180 3.06 -12.79 -3.04
N LEU A 181 3.99 -11.92 -2.63
CA LEU A 181 4.35 -11.74 -1.22
C LEU A 181 3.13 -11.39 -0.37
N ILE A 182 2.32 -10.43 -0.84
CA ILE A 182 1.06 -10.06 -0.17
C ILE A 182 0.14 -11.27 -0.01
N THR A 183 -0.12 -12.00 -1.09
CA THR A 183 -1.04 -13.15 -1.04
C THR A 183 -0.51 -14.33 -0.23
N GLN A 184 0.80 -14.58 -0.27
CA GLN A 184 1.45 -15.66 0.45
C GLN A 184 1.37 -15.46 1.97
N TRP A 185 1.38 -14.21 2.43
CA TRP A 185 1.31 -13.87 3.84
C TRP A 185 -0.12 -13.52 4.31
N GLY A 186 -1.12 -13.81 3.49
CA GLY A 186 -2.54 -13.73 3.86
C GLY A 186 -3.24 -12.42 3.49
N GLY A 187 -2.57 -11.49 2.83
CA GLY A 187 -3.24 -10.33 2.23
C GLY A 187 -4.02 -10.70 0.97
N THR A 188 -4.90 -9.80 0.53
CA THR A 188 -5.66 -9.93 -0.73
C THR A 188 -5.35 -8.78 -1.66
N ILE A 189 -5.53 -8.99 -2.98
CA ILE A 189 -5.27 -7.96 -4.00
C ILE A 189 -6.59 -7.38 -4.50
N ALA A 190 -6.76 -6.07 -4.34
CA ALA A 190 -7.82 -5.29 -4.94
C ALA A 190 -7.55 -5.05 -6.43
N LYS A 191 -8.63 -4.90 -7.20
CA LYS A 191 -8.56 -4.52 -8.62
C LYS A 191 -8.49 -3.01 -8.83
N ASP A 192 -9.01 -2.25 -7.86
CA ASP A 192 -9.06 -0.78 -7.86
C ASP A 192 -9.10 -0.29 -6.41
N VAL A 193 -8.66 0.95 -6.20
CA VAL A 193 -8.70 1.61 -4.90
C VAL A 193 -10.15 1.91 -4.56
N ASN A 194 -10.63 1.34 -3.47
CA ASN A 194 -12.00 1.53 -3.00
C ASN A 194 -12.05 1.57 -1.47
N VAL A 195 -13.26 1.68 -0.90
CA VAL A 195 -13.44 1.84 0.54
C VAL A 195 -12.94 0.67 1.39
N ASN A 196 -12.82 -0.52 0.80
CA ASN A 196 -12.29 -1.72 1.46
C ASN A 196 -10.79 -1.91 1.26
N THR A 197 -10.13 -1.01 0.51
CA THR A 197 -8.68 -1.07 0.33
C THR A 197 -8.00 -0.51 1.58
N ASP A 198 -7.17 -1.33 2.21
CA ASP A 198 -6.46 -0.99 3.44
C ASP A 198 -5.10 -0.34 3.16
N PHE A 199 -4.44 -0.75 2.08
CA PHE A 199 -3.12 -0.25 1.70
C PHE A 199 -2.99 -0.11 0.19
N VAL A 200 -2.20 0.87 -0.25
CA VAL A 200 -1.74 0.98 -1.63
C VAL A 200 -0.23 0.84 -1.69
N VAL A 201 0.28 -0.07 -2.50
CA VAL A 201 1.70 -0.22 -2.78
C VAL A 201 1.99 0.30 -4.18
N LEU A 202 2.73 1.40 -4.26
CA LEU A 202 3.11 2.03 -5.52
C LEU A 202 4.56 1.69 -5.88
N GLY A 203 4.74 1.34 -7.15
CA GLY A 203 6.04 1.21 -7.78
C GLY A 203 6.70 2.56 -8.06
N ALA A 204 7.76 2.52 -8.88
CA ALA A 204 8.45 3.71 -9.35
C ALA A 204 7.51 4.61 -10.15
N GLU A 205 7.61 5.92 -9.89
CA GLU A 205 6.85 6.94 -10.60
C GLU A 205 7.27 6.96 -12.08
N PRO A 206 6.33 6.77 -13.03
CA PRO A 206 6.63 6.75 -14.45
C PRO A 206 7.30 8.04 -14.90
N GLN A 207 8.40 7.92 -15.65
CA GLN A 207 9.10 9.07 -16.21
C GLN A 207 8.62 9.30 -17.64
N ILE A 208 8.13 10.51 -17.93
CA ILE A 208 7.72 10.89 -19.28
C ILE A 208 8.97 11.36 -20.03
N PRO A 209 9.40 10.67 -21.09
CA PRO A 209 10.56 11.09 -21.88
C PRO A 209 10.26 12.42 -22.58
N GLU A 210 11.24 13.33 -22.58
CA GLU A 210 11.16 14.56 -23.35
C GLU A 210 11.55 14.30 -24.80
N TYR A 211 10.70 14.73 -25.73
CA TYR A 211 10.95 14.68 -27.17
C TYR A 211 10.69 16.05 -27.79
N THR A 212 11.50 16.42 -28.77
CA THR A 212 11.22 17.55 -29.65
C THR A 212 10.04 17.22 -30.58
N LYS A 213 9.44 18.27 -31.17
CA LYS A 213 8.34 18.10 -32.13
C LYS A 213 8.72 17.21 -33.32
N ASP A 214 9.97 17.30 -33.77
CA ASP A 214 10.46 16.51 -34.89
C ASP A 214 10.71 15.05 -34.51
N GLU A 215 11.18 14.78 -33.30
CA GLU A 215 11.37 13.41 -32.78
C GLU A 215 10.05 12.67 -32.57
N LEU A 216 8.96 13.38 -32.25
CA LEU A 216 7.61 12.82 -32.13
C LEU A 216 6.98 12.44 -33.48
N ASN A 217 7.60 12.82 -34.61
CA ASN A 217 7.19 12.32 -35.92
C ASN A 217 7.61 10.85 -36.13
N ASP A 218 8.59 10.34 -35.37
CA ASP A 218 8.91 8.91 -35.34
C ASP A 218 7.79 8.14 -34.61
N PRO A 219 7.13 7.16 -35.26
CA PRO A 219 6.07 6.37 -34.64
C PRO A 219 6.49 5.66 -33.35
N VAL A 220 7.76 5.27 -33.21
CA VAL A 220 8.29 4.59 -32.02
C VAL A 220 8.40 5.58 -30.86
N ASN A 221 8.90 6.79 -31.09
CA ASN A 221 9.00 7.82 -30.05
C ASN A 221 7.61 8.29 -29.61
N LYS A 222 6.70 8.48 -30.56
CA LYS A 222 5.31 8.81 -30.26
C LYS A 222 4.65 7.74 -29.38
N ALA A 223 4.78 6.46 -29.73
CA ALA A 223 4.21 5.37 -28.94
C ALA A 223 4.79 5.30 -27.51
N LYS A 224 6.10 5.52 -27.34
CA LYS A 224 6.74 5.59 -26.02
C LYS A 224 6.24 6.75 -25.18
N PHE A 225 6.11 7.92 -25.80
CA PHE A 225 5.57 9.12 -25.15
C PHE A 225 4.12 8.93 -24.72
N ASP A 226 3.27 8.43 -25.62
CA ASP A 226 1.85 8.18 -25.36
C ASP A 226 1.68 7.15 -24.23
N GLN A 227 2.47 6.06 -24.24
CA GLN A 227 2.46 5.05 -23.18
C GLN A 227 2.92 5.61 -21.83
N ALA A 228 4.05 6.31 -21.78
CA ALA A 228 4.54 6.90 -20.54
C ALA A 228 3.58 7.93 -19.96
N THR A 229 2.90 8.69 -20.82
CA THR A 229 1.85 9.65 -20.41
C THR A 229 0.64 8.93 -19.82
N ALA A 230 0.19 7.85 -20.46
CA ALA A 230 -0.91 7.04 -19.95
C ALA A 230 -0.56 6.36 -18.61
N ASP A 231 0.65 5.84 -18.48
CA ASP A 231 1.13 5.21 -17.25
C ASP A 231 1.24 6.23 -16.10
N ALA A 232 1.76 7.43 -16.37
CA ALA A 232 1.81 8.52 -15.39
C ALA A 232 0.41 8.95 -14.94
N ALA A 233 -0.53 9.12 -15.88
CA ALA A 233 -1.91 9.49 -15.56
C ALA A 233 -2.61 8.42 -14.69
N ALA A 234 -2.40 7.13 -15.00
CA ALA A 234 -2.95 6.03 -14.20
C ALA A 234 -2.30 5.95 -12.81
N TYR A 235 -0.99 6.20 -12.72
CA TYR A 235 -0.27 6.28 -11.44
C TYR A 235 -0.84 7.39 -10.56
N ASP A 236 -1.03 8.58 -11.12
CA ASP A 236 -1.57 9.74 -10.41
C ASP A 236 -3.04 9.52 -10.00
N ASP A 237 -3.85 8.85 -10.81
CA ASP A 237 -5.24 8.48 -10.45
C ASP A 237 -5.27 7.58 -9.22
N ILE A 238 -4.48 6.51 -9.19
CA ILE A 238 -4.41 5.59 -8.04
C ILE A 238 -3.89 6.31 -6.79
N LYS A 239 -2.85 7.12 -6.94
CA LYS A 239 -2.27 7.94 -5.86
C LYS A 239 -3.29 8.95 -5.32
N GLY A 240 -4.05 9.59 -6.21
CA GLY A 240 -5.12 10.53 -5.87
C GLY A 240 -6.25 9.86 -5.10
N LYS A 241 -6.80 8.77 -5.64
CA LYS A 241 -7.86 7.97 -4.96
C LYS A 241 -7.45 7.51 -3.57
N ALA A 242 -6.20 7.03 -3.43
CA ALA A 242 -5.68 6.59 -2.14
C ALA A 242 -5.63 7.75 -1.14
N LYS A 243 -5.13 8.92 -1.56
CA LYS A 243 -5.13 10.14 -0.72
C LYS A 243 -6.53 10.59 -0.34
N ASP A 244 -7.45 10.65 -1.29
CA ASP A 244 -8.85 11.06 -1.07
C ASP A 244 -9.59 10.15 -0.08
N LEU A 245 -9.22 8.86 -0.07
CA LEU A 245 -9.75 7.86 0.83
C LEU A 245 -8.93 7.71 2.12
N HIS A 246 -7.88 8.52 2.32
CA HIS A 246 -6.95 8.43 3.44
C HIS A 246 -6.34 7.03 3.61
N ILE A 247 -6.13 6.34 2.49
CA ILE A 247 -5.50 5.01 2.47
C ILE A 247 -3.99 5.20 2.52
N PRO A 248 -3.29 4.53 3.47
CA PRO A 248 -1.84 4.55 3.52
C PRO A 248 -1.20 4.08 2.21
N ILE A 249 -0.25 4.86 1.71
CA ILE A 249 0.53 4.55 0.51
C ILE A 249 1.93 4.14 0.92
N LEU A 250 2.43 3.05 0.36
CA LEU A 250 3.77 2.52 0.55
C LEU A 250 4.50 2.52 -0.78
N ASN A 251 5.76 2.96 -0.76
CA ASN A 251 6.68 2.67 -1.85
C ASN A 251 7.26 1.25 -1.69
N GLN A 252 7.98 0.79 -2.71
CA GLN A 252 8.66 -0.51 -2.69
C GLN A 252 9.47 -0.76 -1.42
N ASN A 253 10.41 0.13 -1.09
CA ASN A 253 11.35 -0.08 0.00
C ASN A 253 10.62 -0.18 1.35
N ARG A 254 9.65 0.71 1.55
CA ARG A 254 8.85 0.77 2.77
C ARG A 254 7.97 -0.48 2.92
N PHE A 255 7.35 -0.95 1.83
CA PHE A 255 6.64 -2.24 1.81
C PHE A 255 7.57 -3.38 2.20
N LEU A 256 8.74 -3.50 1.56
CA LEU A 256 9.68 -4.58 1.80
C LEU A 256 10.24 -4.59 3.24
N TYR A 257 10.43 -3.41 3.85
CA TYR A 257 10.86 -3.31 5.24
C TYR A 257 9.78 -3.82 6.19
N PHE A 258 8.55 -3.35 6.03
CA PHE A 258 7.44 -3.72 6.90
C PHE A 258 7.01 -5.19 6.82
N VAL A 259 7.52 -5.92 5.84
CA VAL A 259 7.29 -7.36 5.70
C VAL A 259 8.55 -8.18 6.00
N GLY A 260 9.64 -7.56 6.44
CA GLY A 260 10.90 -8.26 6.77
C GLY A 260 11.65 -8.86 5.57
N TYR A 261 11.40 -8.37 4.36
CA TYR A 261 11.98 -8.89 3.11
C TYR A 261 13.01 -7.95 2.45
N TYR A 262 13.17 -6.73 2.99
CA TYR A 262 14.02 -5.70 2.39
C TYR A 262 15.45 -6.16 2.12
N GLU A 263 16.06 -6.87 3.07
CA GLU A 263 17.44 -7.36 2.92
C GLU A 263 17.53 -8.61 2.04
N GLN A 264 16.51 -9.47 2.05
CA GLN A 264 16.46 -10.63 1.16
C GLN A 264 16.39 -10.22 -0.32
N ALA A 265 15.72 -9.11 -0.62
CA ALA A 265 15.64 -8.58 -1.99
C ALA A 265 16.98 -8.06 -2.54
N GLN A 266 18.03 -7.95 -1.72
CA GLN A 266 19.35 -7.47 -2.16
C GLN A 266 20.24 -8.56 -2.77
N HIS A 267 19.85 -9.82 -2.69
CA HIS A 267 20.63 -10.99 -3.10
C HIS A 267 19.98 -11.75 -4.25
#